data_AF-A0A319EHL2-F1
#
_entry.id   AF-A0A319EHL2-F1
#
_cell.length_a   1.000
_cell.length_b   1.000
_cell.length_c   1.000
_cell.angle_alpha   90.00
_cell.angle_beta   90.00
_cell.angle_gamma   90.00
#
_symmetry.space_group_name_H-M   'P 1'
#
loop_
_entity.id
_entity.type
_entity.pdbx_description
1 polymer ?
#
loop_
_entity_poly.entity_id
_entity_poly.type
_entity_poly.pdbx_seq_one_letter_code
_entity_poly.pdbx_strand_id
1 'polypeptide(L)'
;MAYTLASWLGRLFDAGKSLLPLQGNYINALLEQELSGEREGTLTVRDNRTGAKYTVPIVRNSVPAMGFRQICVDRAGKSPRQQFEDGLRVIDPGYRNTAVKMSSITYINGNEGVILYRGHPLASVIGKSYEEITHLLIWGSLPTPEQRLRFQRRIAQAMLVVPENVKQLVATFPRTTPPMVMLGAVLTGYLADQPELIPAHAGANLYNQRPEKVDEEIIRTLAITAVGSALVHCHMTGQTFRGADPNLTYIENILYMGGFVDNNPAVTREKAAEILTKAWSLYADHEMTNSTSAFLHTSSTLTDPLSSMVSCAMSGYGLLHGGAIDAAYRGMREIGGVENVPKLIEKVVNKECRLSGYGHRIYKQVDPRAKYVREMLDELTRDRDIREMDPVLQVALEIDRIASTHEYFVKRNLQANADLYGSFVYTALGIHSQFATVLAACSRVSGVMAHWKEQTERAPDLWRPLQVYVPN
;
A
#
# COMPACT_ATOMS: atom_id res chain seq x y z
N MET A 1 -15.80 -16.35 22.95
CA MET A 1 -16.66 -15.18 23.21
C MET A 1 -17.05 -14.40 21.95
N ALA A 2 -16.17 -14.18 20.96
CA ALA A 2 -16.54 -13.48 19.72
C ALA A 2 -17.53 -14.25 18.80
N TYR A 3 -17.46 -15.58 18.76
CA TYR A 3 -18.42 -16.43 18.01
C TYR A 3 -19.84 -16.39 18.60
N THR A 4 -19.94 -16.23 19.92
CA THR A 4 -21.22 -16.08 20.61
C THR A 4 -21.73 -14.65 20.49
N LEU A 5 -20.92 -13.60 20.65
CA LEU A 5 -21.42 -12.23 20.55
C LEU A 5 -21.99 -11.89 19.16
N ALA A 6 -21.34 -12.29 18.06
CA ALA A 6 -21.84 -12.03 16.70
C ALA A 6 -23.12 -12.83 16.37
N SER A 7 -23.26 -14.06 16.88
CA SER A 7 -24.48 -14.85 16.69
C SER A 7 -25.59 -14.51 17.69
N TRP A 8 -25.26 -13.88 18.82
CA TRP A 8 -26.20 -13.44 19.85
C TRP A 8 -26.72 -12.03 19.57
N LEU A 9 -25.88 -11.11 19.07
CA LEU A 9 -26.31 -9.84 18.48
C LEU A 9 -27.22 -10.08 17.27
N GLY A 10 -26.94 -11.11 16.45
CA GLY A 10 -27.84 -11.53 15.37
C GLY A 10 -29.19 -12.10 15.84
N ARG A 11 -29.35 -12.48 17.12
CA ARG A 11 -30.61 -13.00 17.70
C ARG A 11 -31.36 -11.99 18.56
N LEU A 12 -30.72 -10.91 19.01
CA LEU A 12 -31.37 -9.82 19.75
C LEU A 12 -32.22 -8.92 18.85
N PHE A 13 -32.01 -8.96 17.53
CA PHE A 13 -32.78 -8.20 16.53
C PHE A 13 -33.75 -9.13 15.78
N ASP A 14 -34.75 -9.67 16.49
CA ASP A 14 -35.74 -10.57 15.88
C ASP A 14 -36.95 -9.78 15.32
N ALA A 15 -36.77 -9.23 14.11
CA ALA A 15 -37.84 -8.92 13.14
C ALA A 15 -37.24 -8.54 11.77
N GLY A 16 -36.69 -9.53 11.05
CA GLY A 16 -36.78 -9.56 9.59
C GLY A 16 -36.00 -8.53 8.75
N LYS A 17 -35.04 -7.78 9.30
CA LYS A 17 -34.10 -6.98 8.49
C LYS A 17 -32.70 -7.09 9.05
N SER A 18 -31.86 -7.87 8.37
CA SER A 18 -30.42 -7.60 8.41
C SER A 18 -30.23 -6.11 8.14
N LEU A 19 -29.50 -5.39 9.01
CA LEU A 19 -29.21 -3.96 8.83
C LEU A 19 -28.47 -3.66 7.52
N LEU A 20 -27.96 -4.71 6.87
CA LEU A 20 -27.38 -4.69 5.54
C LEU A 20 -28.07 -5.76 4.69
N PRO A 21 -28.69 -5.44 3.55
CA PRO A 21 -29.13 -6.49 2.64
C PRO A 21 -27.90 -7.32 2.26
N LEU A 22 -27.89 -8.59 2.70
CA LEU A 22 -27.00 -9.61 2.13
C LEU A 22 -27.54 -9.90 0.74
N GLN A 23 -27.26 -9.02 -0.22
CA GLN A 23 -27.51 -9.32 -1.63
C GLN A 23 -26.61 -10.50 -2.04
N GLY A 24 -27.18 -11.35 -2.90
CA GLY A 24 -26.67 -12.66 -3.26
C GLY A 24 -25.18 -12.65 -3.61
N ASN A 25 -24.51 -13.71 -3.14
CA ASN A 25 -23.12 -14.08 -3.38
C ASN A 25 -22.37 -13.13 -4.31
N TYR A 26 -21.37 -12.42 -3.79
CA TYR A 26 -20.33 -11.74 -4.58
C TYR A 26 -19.91 -12.58 -5.80
N ILE A 27 -19.82 -13.90 -5.65
CA ILE A 27 -19.57 -14.89 -6.72
C ILE A 27 -20.57 -14.82 -7.89
N ASN A 28 -21.86 -14.63 -7.66
CA ASN A 28 -22.86 -14.52 -8.74
C ASN A 28 -22.68 -13.20 -9.50
N ALA A 29 -22.43 -12.08 -8.80
CA ALA A 29 -22.11 -10.82 -9.45
C ALA A 29 -20.78 -10.89 -10.25
N LEU A 30 -19.83 -11.73 -9.83
CA LEU A 30 -18.59 -12.01 -10.57
C LEU A 30 -18.84 -12.85 -11.83
N LEU A 31 -19.83 -13.74 -11.81
CA LEU A 31 -20.23 -14.58 -12.95
C LEU A 31 -21.06 -13.82 -14.00
N GLU A 32 -21.66 -12.68 -13.62
CA GLU A 32 -22.55 -11.89 -14.50
C GLU A 32 -21.81 -10.83 -15.34
N GLN A 33 -20.51 -10.60 -15.13
CA GLN A 33 -19.72 -9.63 -15.90
C GLN A 33 -18.95 -10.28 -17.06
N GLU A 34 -19.63 -10.54 -18.18
CA GLU A 34 -19.00 -10.97 -19.43
C GLU A 34 -18.01 -9.91 -19.94
N LEU A 35 -16.75 -10.32 -20.17
CA LEU A 35 -15.77 -9.55 -20.92
C LEU A 35 -15.59 -10.18 -22.31
N SER A 36 -15.83 -9.40 -23.37
CA SER A 36 -15.74 -9.88 -24.74
C SER A 36 -14.33 -10.39 -25.07
N GLY A 37 -14.22 -11.67 -25.45
CA GLY A 37 -12.97 -12.27 -25.96
C GLY A 37 -12.18 -13.14 -24.98
N GLU A 38 -12.58 -13.26 -23.72
CA GLU A 38 -11.96 -14.20 -22.78
C GLU A 38 -12.54 -15.61 -22.95
N ARG A 39 -11.67 -16.64 -22.96
CA ARG A 39 -12.12 -18.04 -22.96
C ARG A 39 -12.54 -18.44 -21.54
N GLU A 40 -13.83 -18.35 -21.28
CA GLU A 40 -14.42 -18.97 -20.09
C GLU A 40 -14.51 -20.50 -20.26
N GLY A 41 -14.47 -21.23 -19.16
CA GLY A 41 -14.43 -22.69 -19.19
C GLY A 41 -14.82 -23.32 -17.86
N THR A 42 -14.63 -24.63 -17.75
CA THR A 42 -14.87 -25.35 -16.50
C THR A 42 -13.68 -26.23 -16.12
N LEU A 43 -13.47 -26.36 -14.81
CA LEU A 43 -12.53 -27.29 -14.20
C LEU A 43 -13.30 -28.52 -13.73
N THR A 44 -12.94 -29.70 -14.25
CA THR A 44 -13.43 -30.98 -13.73
C THR A 44 -12.52 -31.46 -12.60
N VAL A 45 -13.08 -31.60 -11.40
CA VAL A 45 -12.39 -32.11 -10.20
C VAL A 45 -12.88 -33.52 -9.90
N ARG A 46 -11.97 -34.48 -9.77
CA ARG A 46 -12.29 -35.84 -9.34
C ARG A 46 -11.77 -36.08 -7.92
N ASP A 47 -12.66 -36.35 -6.98
CA ASP A 47 -12.26 -36.78 -5.63
C ASP A 47 -11.97 -38.28 -5.64
N ASN A 48 -10.70 -38.66 -5.62
CA ASN A 48 -10.31 -40.08 -5.65
C ASN A 48 -10.71 -40.85 -4.37
N ARG A 49 -11.09 -40.18 -3.28
CA ARG A 49 -11.56 -40.83 -2.06
C ARG A 49 -12.97 -41.41 -2.23
N THR A 50 -13.78 -40.79 -3.10
CA THR A 50 -15.19 -41.16 -3.33
C THR A 50 -15.46 -41.59 -4.77
N GLY A 51 -14.55 -41.29 -5.71
CA GLY A 51 -14.72 -41.47 -7.15
C GLY A 51 -15.60 -40.40 -7.81
N ALA A 52 -16.21 -39.50 -7.03
CA ALA A 52 -17.12 -38.47 -7.51
C ALA A 52 -16.40 -37.44 -8.38
N LYS A 53 -17.13 -36.89 -9.35
CA LYS A 53 -16.68 -35.80 -10.23
C LYS A 53 -17.53 -34.56 -9.96
N TYR A 54 -16.86 -33.42 -9.93
CA TYR A 54 -17.44 -32.11 -9.71
C TYR A 54 -16.97 -31.17 -10.82
N THR A 55 -17.81 -30.19 -11.14
CA THR A 55 -17.49 -29.16 -12.12
C THR A 55 -17.48 -27.82 -11.41
N VAL A 56 -16.41 -27.05 -11.62
CA VAL A 56 -16.27 -25.70 -11.06
C VAL A 56 -16.02 -24.72 -12.21
N PRO A 57 -16.69 -23.56 -12.28
CA PRO A 57 -16.46 -22.60 -13.34
C PRO A 57 -15.05 -21.99 -13.25
N ILE A 58 -14.49 -21.67 -14.41
CA ILE A 58 -13.29 -20.84 -14.55
C ILE A 58 -13.75 -19.46 -15.00
N VAL A 59 -13.46 -18.44 -14.18
CA VAL A 59 -13.87 -17.05 -14.37
C VAL A 59 -12.62 -16.18 -14.37
N ARG A 60 -12.33 -15.46 -15.45
CA ARG A 60 -11.14 -14.59 -15.58
C ARG A 60 -9.83 -15.28 -15.15
N ASN A 61 -9.61 -16.50 -15.65
CA ASN A 61 -8.48 -17.37 -15.30
C ASN A 61 -8.35 -17.64 -13.77
N SER A 62 -9.47 -17.66 -13.06
CA SER A 62 -9.56 -17.96 -11.63
C SER A 62 -10.70 -18.94 -11.36
N VAL A 63 -10.68 -19.58 -10.18
CA VAL A 63 -11.71 -20.54 -9.77
C VAL A 63 -12.31 -20.09 -8.44
N PRO A 64 -13.65 -19.96 -8.31
CA PRO A 64 -14.27 -19.60 -7.05
C PRO A 64 -14.00 -20.66 -5.97
N ALA A 65 -13.31 -20.28 -4.88
CA ALA A 65 -12.94 -21.20 -3.80
C ALA A 65 -14.16 -21.90 -3.16
N MET A 66 -15.31 -21.21 -3.15
CA MET A 66 -16.58 -21.77 -2.67
C MET A 66 -17.06 -22.97 -3.47
N GLY A 67 -16.66 -23.09 -4.75
CA GLY A 67 -16.97 -24.24 -5.58
C GLY A 67 -16.36 -25.55 -5.07
N PHE A 68 -15.39 -25.52 -4.16
CA PHE A 68 -14.83 -26.72 -3.52
C PHE A 68 -15.64 -27.18 -2.29
N ARG A 69 -16.55 -26.35 -1.75
CA ARG A 69 -17.37 -26.75 -0.59
C ARG A 69 -18.41 -27.82 -0.91
N GLN A 70 -18.75 -28.04 -2.17
CA GLN A 70 -19.60 -29.17 -2.59
C GLN A 70 -18.90 -30.54 -2.45
N ILE A 71 -17.56 -30.55 -2.28
CA ILE A 71 -16.76 -31.77 -2.20
C ILE A 71 -16.68 -32.24 -0.76
N CYS A 72 -17.70 -32.99 -0.34
CA CYS A 72 -17.79 -33.58 1.00
C CYS A 72 -17.46 -35.08 0.96
N VAL A 73 -17.07 -35.62 2.11
CA VAL A 73 -16.80 -37.06 2.27
C VAL A 73 -17.42 -37.58 3.56
N ASP A 74 -17.75 -38.88 3.60
CA ASP A 74 -18.31 -39.50 4.81
C ASP A 74 -17.35 -39.34 6.01
N ARG A 75 -17.95 -39.12 7.18
CA ARG A 75 -17.29 -39.01 8.48
C ARG A 75 -16.67 -40.34 8.93
N ALA A 76 -17.14 -41.48 8.43
CA ALA A 76 -16.65 -42.81 8.82
C ALA A 76 -15.11 -42.92 8.73
N GLY A 77 -14.47 -43.21 9.88
CA GLY A 77 -13.02 -43.36 9.99
C GLY A 77 -12.21 -42.06 9.94
N LYS A 78 -12.84 -40.88 10.05
CA LYS A 78 -12.16 -39.59 9.95
C LYS A 78 -12.38 -38.67 11.16
N SER A 79 -11.44 -37.76 11.39
CA SER A 79 -11.49 -36.85 12.54
C SER A 79 -12.48 -35.69 12.33
N PRO A 80 -13.41 -35.43 13.27
CA PRO A 80 -14.31 -34.26 13.19
C PRO A 80 -13.58 -32.93 13.05
N ARG A 81 -12.33 -32.87 13.52
CA ARG A 81 -11.44 -31.69 13.44
C ARG A 81 -11.13 -31.25 12.00
N GLN A 82 -11.28 -32.15 11.03
CA GLN A 82 -11.05 -31.88 9.62
C GLN A 82 -12.30 -31.33 8.91
N GLN A 83 -13.45 -31.24 9.60
CA GLN A 83 -14.68 -30.58 9.13
C GLN A 83 -15.15 -31.07 7.76
N PHE A 84 -15.15 -32.40 7.54
CA PHE A 84 -15.44 -33.03 6.25
C PHE A 84 -16.84 -32.77 5.69
N GLU A 85 -17.79 -32.47 6.57
CA GLU A 85 -19.17 -32.14 6.21
C GLU A 85 -19.32 -30.72 5.65
N ASP A 86 -18.39 -29.81 5.98
CA ASP A 86 -18.36 -28.42 5.50
C ASP A 86 -17.69 -28.26 4.12
N GLY A 87 -17.29 -29.38 3.50
CA GLY A 87 -16.65 -29.43 2.19
C GLY A 87 -15.13 -29.22 2.20
N LEU A 88 -14.54 -29.39 1.02
CA LEU A 88 -13.08 -29.29 0.85
C LEU A 88 -12.60 -27.84 1.00
N ARG A 89 -11.50 -27.68 1.75
CA ARG A 89 -10.85 -26.38 1.97
C ARG A 89 -9.67 -26.19 1.03
N VAL A 90 -9.49 -24.96 0.59
CA VAL A 90 -8.25 -24.51 -0.06
C VAL A 90 -7.33 -23.97 1.04
N ILE A 91 -6.10 -24.46 1.09
CA ILE A 91 -5.05 -23.97 1.98
C ILE A 91 -3.98 -23.26 1.15
N ASP A 92 -3.81 -21.95 1.38
CA ASP A 92 -2.81 -21.13 0.70
C ASP A 92 -2.17 -20.13 1.69
N PRO A 93 -1.21 -20.59 2.51
CA PRO A 93 -0.58 -19.74 3.52
C PRO A 93 0.15 -18.55 2.89
N GLY A 94 -0.28 -17.34 3.26
CA GLY A 94 0.26 -16.09 2.74
C GLY A 94 -0.26 -15.71 1.35
N TYR A 95 -1.37 -16.28 0.89
CA TYR A 95 -2.08 -15.90 -0.34
C TYR A 95 -1.19 -15.96 -1.59
N ARG A 96 -0.37 -17.00 -1.73
CA ARG A 96 0.62 -17.09 -2.81
C ARG A 96 0.00 -17.36 -4.17
N ASN A 97 -1.21 -17.91 -4.20
CA ASN A 97 -1.98 -18.21 -5.40
C ASN A 97 -3.47 -17.88 -5.21
N THR A 98 -3.80 -16.95 -4.31
CA THR A 98 -5.18 -16.57 -4.01
C THR A 98 -5.42 -15.12 -4.40
N ALA A 99 -6.27 -14.91 -5.41
CA ALA A 99 -6.84 -13.60 -5.68
C ALA A 99 -8.00 -13.33 -4.71
N VAL A 100 -7.87 -12.31 -3.87
CA VAL A 100 -8.85 -12.01 -2.79
C VAL A 100 -9.93 -11.02 -3.21
N LYS A 101 -9.76 -10.31 -4.33
CA LYS A 101 -10.74 -9.40 -4.91
C LYS A 101 -10.54 -9.25 -6.42
N MET A 102 -11.60 -8.85 -7.13
CA MET A 102 -11.48 -8.27 -8.46
C MET A 102 -11.35 -6.75 -8.33
N SER A 103 -10.45 -6.16 -9.10
CA SER A 103 -10.12 -4.74 -9.07
C SER A 103 -9.89 -4.20 -10.47
N SER A 104 -10.33 -2.97 -10.73
CA SER A 104 -10.07 -2.25 -11.98
C SER A 104 -9.10 -1.07 -11.81
N ILE A 105 -8.39 -0.99 -10.68
CA ILE A 105 -7.53 0.14 -10.30
C ILE A 105 -6.14 0.05 -10.93
N THR A 106 -5.43 -1.04 -10.63
CA THR A 106 -4.04 -1.25 -11.07
C THR A 106 -3.89 -2.66 -11.61
N TYR A 107 -3.10 -2.79 -12.67
CA TYR A 107 -2.68 -4.08 -13.21
C TYR A 107 -1.16 -4.11 -13.31
N ILE A 108 -0.54 -5.21 -12.85
CA ILE A 108 0.91 -5.41 -12.91
C ILE A 108 1.22 -6.74 -13.58
N ASN A 109 2.02 -6.69 -14.65
CA ASN A 109 2.64 -7.87 -15.23
C ASN A 109 4.15 -7.85 -14.96
N GLY A 110 4.57 -8.65 -13.97
CA GLY A 110 5.98 -8.78 -13.60
C GLY A 110 6.87 -9.43 -14.67
N ASN A 111 6.30 -10.26 -15.55
CA ASN A 111 7.07 -10.92 -16.59
C ASN A 111 7.36 -9.99 -17.77
N GLU A 112 6.47 -9.03 -18.03
CA GLU A 112 6.57 -8.08 -19.14
C GLU A 112 7.02 -6.68 -18.70
N GLY A 113 7.15 -6.44 -17.39
CA GLY A 113 7.51 -5.12 -16.86
C GLY A 113 6.42 -4.08 -17.11
N VAL A 114 5.14 -4.49 -17.02
CA VAL A 114 4.00 -3.60 -17.28
C VAL A 114 3.34 -3.19 -15.96
N ILE A 115 3.07 -1.89 -15.82
CA ILE A 115 2.22 -1.33 -14.77
C ILE A 115 1.19 -0.43 -15.45
N LEU A 116 -0.09 -0.69 -15.19
CA LEU A 116 -1.21 0.11 -15.69
C LEU A 116 -2.01 0.69 -14.52
N TYR A 117 -2.32 1.98 -14.56
CA TYR A 117 -3.29 2.63 -13.68
C TYR A 117 -4.55 2.94 -14.47
N ARG A 118 -5.67 2.29 -14.13
CA ARG A 118 -6.93 2.39 -14.89
C ARG A 118 -6.74 2.15 -16.40
N GLY A 119 -5.86 1.22 -16.76
CA GLY A 119 -5.49 0.92 -18.14
C GLY A 119 -4.44 1.86 -18.76
N HIS A 120 -4.07 2.96 -18.11
CA HIS A 120 -3.00 3.85 -18.58
C HIS A 120 -1.62 3.28 -18.23
N PRO A 121 -0.72 3.08 -19.21
CA PRO A 121 0.65 2.68 -18.94
C PRO A 121 1.37 3.70 -18.07
N LEU A 122 2.21 3.23 -17.14
CA LEU A 122 2.97 4.09 -16.22
C LEU A 122 3.70 5.25 -16.93
N ALA A 123 4.30 4.99 -18.10
CA ALA A 123 4.98 6.02 -18.89
C ALA A 123 4.08 7.19 -19.32
N SER A 124 2.77 6.98 -19.46
CA SER A 124 1.79 8.03 -19.80
C SER A 124 1.31 8.84 -18.59
N VAL A 125 1.55 8.31 -17.39
CA VAL A 125 1.17 8.92 -16.11
C VAL A 125 2.34 9.73 -15.53
N ILE A 126 3.58 9.31 -15.81
CA ILE A 126 4.79 10.05 -15.45
C ILE A 126 4.77 11.41 -16.14
N GLY A 127 4.91 12.49 -15.35
CA GLY A 127 4.80 13.88 -15.80
C GLY A 127 3.43 14.53 -15.56
N LYS A 128 2.44 13.76 -15.10
CA LYS A 128 1.19 14.33 -14.56
C LYS A 128 1.40 14.85 -13.13
N SER A 129 0.60 15.83 -12.74
CA SER A 129 0.53 16.27 -11.35
C SER A 129 0.00 15.15 -10.45
N TYR A 130 0.41 15.14 -9.18
CA TYR A 130 -0.03 14.10 -8.26
C TYR A 130 -1.56 14.10 -8.05
N GLU A 131 -2.21 15.25 -8.19
CA GLU A 131 -3.67 15.40 -8.19
C GLU A 131 -4.33 14.69 -9.37
N GLU A 132 -3.76 14.78 -10.58
CA GLU A 132 -4.26 14.04 -11.76
C GLU A 132 -4.14 12.53 -11.56
N ILE A 133 -3.01 12.07 -11.03
CA ILE A 133 -2.75 10.65 -10.76
C ILE A 133 -3.71 10.11 -9.70
N THR A 134 -3.84 10.86 -8.60
CA THR A 134 -4.76 10.52 -7.52
C THR A 134 -6.20 10.49 -8.01
N HIS A 135 -6.58 11.46 -8.85
CA HIS A 135 -7.91 11.50 -9.42
C HIS A 135 -8.18 10.33 -10.38
N LEU A 136 -7.21 9.98 -11.22
CA LEU A 136 -7.27 8.80 -12.08
C LEU A 136 -7.50 7.54 -11.25
N LEU A 137 -6.71 7.32 -10.21
CA LEU A 137 -6.83 6.12 -9.38
C LEU A 137 -8.20 6.04 -8.70
N ILE A 138 -8.65 7.11 -8.05
CA ILE A 138 -9.89 7.10 -7.26
C ILE A 138 -11.14 7.08 -8.14
N TRP A 139 -11.25 7.98 -9.12
CA TRP A 139 -12.47 8.16 -9.91
C TRP A 139 -12.42 7.54 -11.31
N GLY A 140 -11.30 6.93 -11.70
CA GLY A 140 -11.20 6.12 -12.93
C GLY A 140 -10.84 6.92 -14.19
N SER A 141 -10.74 8.25 -14.12
CA SER A 141 -10.46 9.11 -15.26
C SER A 141 -9.53 10.27 -14.89
N LEU A 142 -8.77 10.77 -15.87
CA LEU A 142 -8.00 12.01 -15.70
C LEU A 142 -8.96 13.20 -15.56
N PRO A 143 -8.70 14.13 -14.63
CA PRO A 143 -9.56 15.29 -14.43
C PRO A 143 -9.40 16.33 -15.54
N THR A 144 -10.44 17.13 -15.80
CA THR A 144 -10.28 18.40 -16.53
C THR A 144 -9.44 19.39 -15.70
N PRO A 145 -8.87 20.45 -16.30
CA PRO A 145 -8.13 21.47 -15.55
C PRO A 145 -8.91 22.07 -14.37
N GLU A 146 -10.21 22.29 -14.53
CA GLU A 146 -11.11 22.81 -13.49
C GLU A 146 -11.35 21.79 -12.38
N GLN A 147 -11.57 20.53 -12.74
CA GLN A 147 -11.72 19.43 -11.77
C GLN A 147 -10.45 19.25 -10.94
N ARG A 148 -9.28 19.30 -11.60
CA ARG A 148 -7.96 19.22 -10.95
C ARG A 148 -7.77 20.35 -9.94
N LEU A 149 -8.01 21.60 -10.36
CA LEU A 149 -7.86 22.76 -9.47
C LEU A 149 -8.85 22.72 -8.30
N ARG A 150 -10.09 22.32 -8.54
CA ARG A 150 -11.09 22.13 -7.46
C ARG A 150 -10.64 21.04 -6.49
N PHE A 151 -10.13 19.93 -6.99
CA PHE A 151 -9.65 18.83 -6.16
C PHE A 151 -8.46 19.26 -5.30
N GLN A 152 -7.45 19.90 -5.90
CA GLN A 152 -6.31 20.49 -5.20
C GLN A 152 -6.75 21.39 -4.04
N ARG A 153 -7.63 22.36 -4.33
CA ARG A 153 -8.14 23.31 -3.33
C ARG A 153 -8.90 22.62 -2.21
N ARG A 154 -9.74 21.62 -2.51
CA ARG A 154 -10.50 20.88 -1.49
C ARG A 154 -9.56 20.13 -0.54
N ILE A 155 -8.51 19.50 -1.05
CA ILE A 155 -7.52 18.83 -0.20
C ILE A 155 -6.76 19.87 0.65
N ALA A 156 -6.25 20.93 0.04
CA ALA A 156 -5.51 21.96 0.77
C ALA A 156 -6.37 22.64 1.85
N GLN A 157 -7.66 22.88 1.59
CA GLN A 157 -8.63 23.36 2.59
C GLN A 157 -8.81 22.36 3.74
N ALA A 158 -8.92 21.07 3.45
CA ALA A 158 -9.00 20.05 4.48
C ALA A 158 -7.72 19.96 5.33
N MET A 159 -6.54 20.31 4.78
CA MET A 159 -5.28 20.37 5.53
C MET A 159 -5.23 21.54 6.54
N LEU A 160 -6.09 22.56 6.42
CA LEU A 160 -6.15 23.67 7.37
C LEU A 160 -6.68 23.23 8.75
N VAL A 161 -7.42 22.11 8.79
CA VAL A 161 -8.06 21.61 10.00
C VAL A 161 -7.15 20.60 10.68
N VAL A 162 -6.33 21.09 11.63
CA VAL A 162 -5.47 20.25 12.47
C VAL A 162 -5.90 20.41 13.93
N PRO A 163 -6.60 19.41 14.50
CA PRO A 163 -7.01 19.45 15.90
C PRO A 163 -5.81 19.66 16.82
N GLU A 164 -5.94 20.54 17.82
CA GLU A 164 -4.82 20.91 18.71
C GLU A 164 -4.37 19.74 19.59
N ASN A 165 -5.31 18.86 19.97
CA ASN A 165 -5.00 17.61 20.66
C ASN A 165 -4.08 16.68 19.86
N VAL A 166 -4.15 16.68 18.53
CA VAL A 166 -3.23 15.92 17.67
C VAL A 166 -1.82 16.49 17.76
N LYS A 167 -1.67 17.82 17.75
CA LYS A 167 -0.35 18.47 17.93
C LYS A 167 0.23 18.18 19.31
N GLN A 168 -0.60 18.29 20.35
CA GLN A 168 -0.21 17.96 21.72
C GLN A 168 0.21 16.50 21.85
N LEU A 169 -0.56 15.57 21.27
CA LEU A 169 -0.23 14.14 21.24
C LEU A 169 1.15 13.90 20.64
N VAL A 170 1.44 14.47 19.47
CA VAL A 170 2.76 14.33 18.83
C VAL A 170 3.87 14.88 19.72
N ALA A 171 3.66 16.02 20.35
CA ALA A 171 4.64 16.65 21.25
C ALA A 171 5.00 15.78 22.47
N THR A 172 4.15 14.82 22.86
CA THR A 172 4.43 13.91 23.98
C THR A 172 5.44 12.81 23.63
N PHE A 173 5.64 12.50 22.34
CA PHE A 173 6.54 11.42 21.95
C PHE A 173 8.01 11.83 22.04
N PRO A 174 8.92 10.91 22.38
CA PRO A 174 10.35 11.12 22.15
C PRO A 174 10.62 11.48 20.69
N ARG A 175 11.53 12.44 20.44
CA ARG A 175 11.92 12.81 19.06
C ARG A 175 12.62 11.68 18.29
N THR A 176 13.10 10.67 19.01
CA THR A 176 13.72 9.46 18.44
C THR A 176 12.71 8.37 18.09
N THR A 177 11.42 8.57 18.36
CA THR A 177 10.36 7.62 17.99
C THR A 177 10.37 7.40 16.48
N PRO A 178 10.19 6.17 15.97
CA PRO A 178 10.06 5.95 14.54
C PRO A 178 8.88 6.73 13.93
N PRO A 179 9.06 7.46 12.82
CA PRO A 179 8.05 8.38 12.30
C PRO A 179 6.76 7.69 11.85
N MET A 180 6.82 6.46 11.33
CA MET A 180 5.61 5.69 10.98
C MET A 180 4.73 5.38 12.21
N VAL A 181 5.33 5.15 13.38
CA VAL A 181 4.59 4.90 14.62
C VAL A 181 3.87 6.18 15.06
N MET A 182 4.54 7.34 14.98
CA MET A 182 3.92 8.62 15.27
C MET A 182 2.80 8.96 14.28
N LEU A 183 2.97 8.66 12.98
CA LEU A 183 1.90 8.83 11.98
C LEU A 183 0.67 8.00 12.33
N GLY A 184 0.85 6.73 12.73
CA GLY A 184 -0.26 5.90 13.21
C GLY A 184 -0.98 6.53 14.40
N ALA A 185 -0.24 7.06 15.37
CA ALA A 185 -0.81 7.75 16.52
C ALA A 185 -1.54 9.05 16.13
N VAL A 186 -1.04 9.81 15.15
CA VAL A 186 -1.73 10.99 14.61
C VAL A 186 -3.08 10.62 14.02
N LEU A 187 -3.14 9.58 13.18
CA LEU A 187 -4.38 9.13 12.55
C LEU A 187 -5.41 8.69 13.61
N THR A 188 -4.98 7.90 14.60
CA THR A 188 -5.86 7.49 15.72
C THR A 188 -6.28 8.67 16.58
N GLY A 189 -5.37 9.59 16.90
CA GLY A 189 -5.65 10.78 17.70
C GLY A 189 -6.62 11.74 17.01
N TYR A 190 -6.49 11.90 15.70
CA TYR A 190 -7.43 12.67 14.89
C TYR A 190 -8.83 12.04 14.92
N LEU A 191 -8.92 10.71 14.75
CA LEU A 191 -10.19 10.00 14.79
C LEU A 191 -10.85 10.06 16.18
N ALA A 192 -10.05 10.04 17.25
CA ALA A 192 -10.55 10.17 18.62
C ALA A 192 -11.25 11.51 18.89
N ASP A 193 -10.91 12.55 18.13
CA ASP A 193 -11.54 13.88 18.18
C ASP A 193 -12.84 13.97 17.35
N GLN A 194 -13.09 13.00 16.48
CA GLN A 194 -14.13 13.02 15.45
C GLN A 194 -14.98 11.72 15.51
N PRO A 195 -15.66 11.43 16.63
CA PRO A 195 -16.39 10.18 16.82
C PRO A 195 -17.51 9.94 15.80
N GLU A 196 -18.04 10.99 15.17
CA GLU A 196 -19.02 10.92 14.08
C GLU A 196 -18.47 10.29 12.80
N LEU A 197 -17.15 10.18 12.66
CA LEU A 197 -16.49 9.47 11.56
C LEU A 197 -16.40 7.96 11.83
N ILE A 198 -16.65 7.51 13.06
CA ILE A 198 -16.51 6.11 13.47
C ILE A 198 -17.84 5.37 13.24
N PRO A 199 -17.94 4.40 12.32
CA PRO A 199 -19.22 3.72 12.01
C PRO A 199 -19.82 2.99 13.21
N ALA A 200 -18.98 2.46 14.11
CA ALA A 200 -19.45 1.82 15.35
C ALA A 200 -20.15 2.81 16.30
N HIS A 201 -19.87 4.12 16.19
CA HIS A 201 -20.49 5.16 17.00
C HIS A 201 -21.60 5.90 16.25
N ALA A 202 -21.38 6.22 14.97
CA ALA A 202 -22.29 7.03 14.14
C ALA A 202 -23.34 6.20 13.38
N GLY A 203 -23.19 4.87 13.31
CA GLY A 203 -24.12 3.94 12.68
C GLY A 203 -23.51 3.08 11.57
N ALA A 204 -23.99 1.83 11.46
CA ALA A 204 -23.39 0.73 10.68
C ALA A 204 -23.36 0.89 9.14
N ASN A 205 -23.76 2.04 8.58
CA ASN A 205 -23.76 2.27 7.13
C ASN A 205 -23.34 3.71 6.79
N LEU A 206 -22.30 4.22 7.47
CA LEU A 206 -21.84 5.60 7.32
C LEU A 206 -21.30 5.90 5.92
N TYR A 207 -20.59 4.96 5.31
CA TYR A 207 -19.90 5.15 4.01
C TYR A 207 -20.41 4.23 2.90
N ASN A 208 -20.83 3.01 3.23
CA ASN A 208 -21.22 2.04 2.22
C ASN A 208 -22.45 2.50 1.42
N GLN A 209 -22.35 2.45 0.09
CA GLN A 209 -23.33 3.00 -0.87
C GLN A 209 -23.67 4.49 -0.66
N ARG A 210 -22.75 5.28 -0.09
CA ARG A 210 -22.90 6.73 0.13
C ARG A 210 -21.76 7.51 -0.53
N PRO A 211 -21.79 7.71 -1.85
CA PRO A 211 -20.66 8.25 -2.62
C PRO A 211 -20.19 9.62 -2.13
N GLU A 212 -21.09 10.51 -1.72
CA GLU A 212 -20.74 11.84 -1.21
C GLU A 212 -19.90 11.76 0.08
N LYS A 213 -20.30 10.92 1.04
CA LYS A 213 -19.56 10.70 2.29
C LYS A 213 -18.22 10.02 2.06
N VAL A 214 -18.16 9.09 1.09
CA VAL A 214 -16.93 8.43 0.67
C VAL A 214 -15.95 9.45 0.08
N ASP A 215 -16.42 10.31 -0.82
CA ASP A 215 -15.58 11.33 -1.47
C ASP A 215 -15.06 12.38 -0.47
N GLU A 216 -15.87 12.77 0.53
CA GLU A 216 -15.42 13.62 1.64
C GLU A 216 -14.34 12.95 2.49
N GLU A 217 -14.53 11.68 2.83
CA GLU A 217 -13.59 10.93 3.66
C GLU A 217 -12.27 10.63 2.94
N ILE A 218 -12.31 10.44 1.61
CA ILE A 218 -11.11 10.36 0.77
C ILE A 218 -10.27 11.63 0.90
N ILE A 219 -10.90 12.80 0.78
CA ILE A 219 -10.22 14.09 0.89
C ILE A 219 -9.65 14.29 2.30
N ARG A 220 -10.44 13.95 3.33
CA ARG A 220 -10.01 14.01 4.74
C ARG A 220 -8.80 13.12 5.00
N THR A 221 -8.83 11.88 4.51
CA THR A 221 -7.75 10.90 4.70
C THR A 221 -6.46 11.35 4.01
N LEU A 222 -6.55 11.88 2.78
CA LEU A 222 -5.41 12.50 2.10
C LEU A 222 -4.84 13.65 2.92
N ALA A 223 -5.70 14.58 3.36
CA ALA A 223 -5.29 15.76 4.10
C ALA A 223 -4.63 15.43 5.45
N ILE A 224 -5.22 14.57 6.27
CA ILE A 224 -4.66 14.23 7.59
C ILE A 224 -3.39 13.38 7.49
N THR A 225 -3.25 12.56 6.44
CA THR A 225 -1.99 11.84 6.18
C THR A 225 -0.86 12.82 5.84
N ALA A 226 -1.14 13.81 4.99
CA ALA A 226 -0.21 14.89 4.64
C ALA A 226 0.18 15.74 5.86
N VAL A 227 -0.81 16.28 6.57
CA VAL A 227 -0.62 17.08 7.79
C VAL A 227 0.15 16.28 8.84
N GLY A 228 -0.24 15.04 9.08
CA GLY A 228 0.38 14.17 10.07
C GLY A 228 1.85 13.91 9.76
N SER A 229 2.19 13.64 8.50
CA SER A 229 3.59 13.46 8.09
C SER A 229 4.44 14.72 8.32
N ALA A 230 3.91 15.90 7.98
CA ALA A 230 4.57 17.18 8.19
C ALA A 230 4.76 17.49 9.69
N LEU A 231 3.72 17.27 10.50
CA LEU A 231 3.76 17.47 11.94
C LEU A 231 4.80 16.56 12.62
N VAL A 232 4.84 15.29 12.23
CA VAL A 232 5.83 14.32 12.71
C VAL A 232 7.25 14.73 12.30
N HIS A 233 7.44 15.22 11.07
CA HIS A 233 8.73 15.75 10.62
C HIS A 233 9.20 16.95 11.45
N CYS A 234 8.32 17.93 11.66
CA CYS A 234 8.61 19.08 12.49
C CYS A 234 9.01 18.68 13.92
N HIS A 235 8.27 17.77 14.54
CA HIS A 235 8.58 17.29 15.89
C HIS A 235 9.95 16.62 15.99
N MET A 236 10.26 15.70 15.07
CA MET A 236 11.54 14.99 15.07
C MET A 236 12.74 15.92 14.83
N THR A 237 12.57 16.90 13.94
CA THR A 237 13.67 17.80 13.53
C THR A 237 13.73 19.10 14.35
N GLY A 238 12.76 19.34 15.22
CA GLY A 238 12.64 20.60 15.97
C GLY A 238 12.22 21.79 15.12
N GLN A 239 11.74 21.57 13.89
CA GLN A 239 11.22 22.63 13.04
C GLN A 239 9.81 23.08 13.49
N THR A 240 9.46 24.32 13.15
CA THR A 240 8.13 24.86 13.41
C THR A 240 7.15 24.40 12.33
N PHE A 241 6.05 23.77 12.75
CA PHE A 241 4.96 23.39 11.86
C PHE A 241 4.26 24.63 11.28
N ARG A 242 4.06 24.64 9.96
CA ARG A 242 3.31 25.72 9.27
C ARG A 242 1.92 25.23 8.90
N GLY A 243 0.95 26.14 8.87
CA GLY A 243 -0.36 25.86 8.29
C GLY A 243 -0.26 25.65 6.77
N ALA A 244 -1.17 24.84 6.22
CA ALA A 244 -1.27 24.62 4.78
C ALA A 244 -1.56 25.93 4.01
N ASP A 245 -1.11 25.99 2.76
CA ASP A 245 -1.45 27.06 1.82
C ASP A 245 -2.47 26.53 0.79
N PRO A 246 -3.67 27.13 0.70
CA PRO A 246 -4.72 26.73 -0.25
C PRO A 246 -4.33 26.80 -1.73
N ASN A 247 -3.25 27.52 -2.07
CA ASN A 247 -2.78 27.70 -3.45
C ASN A 247 -1.69 26.70 -3.84
N LEU A 248 -1.09 26.00 -2.87
CA LEU A 248 -0.06 24.99 -3.13
C LEU A 248 -0.70 23.65 -3.51
N THR A 249 0.04 22.83 -4.25
CA THR A 249 -0.31 21.44 -4.55
C THR A 249 -0.23 20.56 -3.29
N TYR A 250 -0.71 19.32 -3.38
CA TYR A 250 -0.64 18.34 -2.29
C TYR A 250 0.79 18.12 -1.79
N ILE A 251 1.73 17.92 -2.71
CA ILE A 251 3.14 17.65 -2.40
C ILE A 251 3.83 18.92 -1.88
N GLU A 252 3.60 20.06 -2.51
CA GLU A 252 4.16 21.35 -2.05
C GLU A 252 3.69 21.69 -0.64
N ASN A 253 2.42 21.41 -0.30
CA ASN A 253 1.91 21.58 1.05
C ASN A 253 2.63 20.68 2.06
N ILE A 254 2.89 19.41 1.75
CA ILE A 254 3.64 18.51 2.64
C ILE A 254 5.05 19.06 2.89
N LEU A 255 5.75 19.45 1.82
CA LEU A 255 7.09 20.04 1.91
C LEU A 255 7.08 21.36 2.71
N TYR A 256 6.10 22.22 2.47
CA TYR A 256 5.96 23.53 3.11
C TYR A 256 5.62 23.44 4.60
N MET A 257 4.60 22.65 4.95
CA MET A 257 4.16 22.46 6.33
C MET A 257 5.26 21.83 7.18
N GLY A 258 5.95 20.83 6.63
CA GLY A 258 6.99 20.06 7.33
C GLY A 258 8.38 20.68 7.29
N GLY A 259 8.64 21.63 6.39
CA GLY A 259 9.97 22.21 6.15
C GLY A 259 11.03 21.17 5.75
N PHE A 260 10.61 20.16 4.98
CA PHE A 260 11.43 19.00 4.61
C PHE A 260 12.75 19.35 3.91
N VAL A 261 12.80 20.46 3.19
CA VAL A 261 13.97 20.87 2.39
C VAL A 261 14.42 22.31 2.67
N ASP A 262 13.85 22.98 3.67
CA ASP A 262 14.12 24.41 3.90
C ASP A 262 15.58 24.71 4.28
N ASN A 263 16.27 23.73 4.86
CA ASN A 263 17.68 23.84 5.25
C ASN A 263 18.64 23.27 4.19
N ASN A 264 18.16 22.93 2.99
CA ASN A 264 18.98 22.38 1.92
C ASN A 264 19.25 23.45 0.84
N PRO A 265 20.44 24.07 0.80
CA PRO A 265 20.75 25.09 -0.20
C PRO A 265 20.89 24.52 -1.62
N ALA A 266 21.05 23.19 -1.78
CA ALA A 266 21.23 22.56 -3.07
C ALA A 266 19.90 22.24 -3.79
N VAL A 267 18.76 22.29 -3.10
CA VAL A 267 17.47 21.87 -3.65
C VAL A 267 16.37 22.84 -3.24
N THR A 268 15.73 23.50 -4.21
CA THR A 268 14.57 24.36 -3.93
C THR A 268 13.32 23.51 -3.65
N ARG A 269 12.31 24.10 -3.01
CA ARG A 269 11.04 23.41 -2.73
C ARG A 269 10.32 22.99 -4.00
N GLU A 270 10.36 23.83 -5.03
CA GLU A 270 9.75 23.56 -6.34
C GLU A 270 10.44 22.36 -7.00
N LYS A 271 11.78 22.31 -6.92
CA LYS A 271 12.53 21.17 -7.45
C LYS A 271 12.22 19.88 -6.68
N ALA A 272 12.16 19.96 -5.36
CA ALA A 272 11.78 18.83 -4.53
C ALA A 272 10.35 18.35 -4.86
N ALA A 273 9.39 19.26 -5.04
CA ALA A 273 8.02 18.92 -5.41
C ALA A 273 7.94 18.24 -6.78
N GLU A 274 8.70 18.71 -7.77
CA GLU A 274 8.80 18.09 -9.10
C GLU A 274 9.31 16.65 -9.03
N ILE A 275 10.42 16.43 -8.32
CA ILE A 275 11.02 15.09 -8.15
C ILE A 275 10.09 14.18 -7.35
N LEU A 276 9.49 14.67 -6.27
CA LEU A 276 8.53 13.89 -5.48
C LEU A 276 7.28 13.52 -6.29
N THR A 277 6.80 14.41 -7.16
CA THR A 277 5.67 14.11 -8.07
C THR A 277 6.02 12.94 -9.00
N LYS A 278 7.21 12.99 -9.62
CA LYS A 278 7.73 11.89 -10.45
C LYS A 278 7.88 10.61 -9.63
N ALA A 279 8.53 10.67 -8.47
CA ALA A 279 8.73 9.50 -7.62
C ALA A 279 7.41 8.88 -7.17
N TRP A 280 6.45 9.69 -6.71
CA TRP A 280 5.17 9.23 -6.20
C TRP A 280 4.26 8.69 -7.30
N SER A 281 4.46 9.09 -8.57
CA SER A 281 3.77 8.44 -9.70
C SER A 281 4.15 6.96 -9.85
N LEU A 282 5.35 6.55 -9.43
CA LEU A 282 5.84 5.17 -9.53
C LEU A 282 5.25 4.25 -8.45
N TYR A 283 4.79 4.84 -7.35
CA TYR A 283 4.31 4.12 -6.16
C TYR A 283 2.90 4.53 -5.75
N ALA A 284 2.17 5.30 -6.58
CA ALA A 284 0.84 5.79 -6.25
C ALA A 284 -0.12 4.61 -5.98
N ASP A 285 0.02 3.52 -6.74
CA ASP A 285 -0.57 2.22 -6.43
C ASP A 285 0.27 1.02 -6.89
N HIS A 286 0.10 -0.12 -6.21
CA HIS A 286 0.81 -1.35 -6.51
C HIS A 286 -0.04 -2.62 -6.23
N GLU A 287 -1.34 -2.54 -6.51
CA GLU A 287 -2.30 -3.66 -6.35
C GLU A 287 -2.39 -4.17 -4.90
N MET A 288 -2.57 -5.48 -4.71
CA MET A 288 -2.81 -6.14 -3.42
C MET A 288 -1.50 -6.40 -2.66
N THR A 289 -0.74 -5.33 -2.37
CA THR A 289 0.37 -5.41 -1.42
C THR A 289 -0.12 -5.86 -0.04
N ASN A 290 0.81 -6.25 0.84
CA ASN A 290 0.46 -6.61 2.22
C ASN A 290 -0.20 -5.43 2.97
N SER A 291 0.27 -4.20 2.75
CA SER A 291 -0.32 -2.99 3.33
C SER A 291 -1.74 -2.70 2.78
N THR A 292 -1.95 -2.76 1.46
CA THR A 292 -3.30 -2.66 0.86
C THR A 292 -4.23 -3.76 1.40
N SER A 293 -3.73 -4.99 1.53
CA SER A 293 -4.50 -6.12 2.06
C SER A 293 -4.89 -5.92 3.52
N ALA A 294 -3.98 -5.41 4.36
CA ALA A 294 -4.25 -5.11 5.77
C ALA A 294 -5.27 -3.97 5.91
N PHE A 295 -5.18 -2.94 5.07
CA PHE A 295 -6.18 -1.88 4.98
C PHE A 295 -7.55 -2.47 4.69
N LEU A 296 -7.67 -3.24 3.59
CA LEU A 296 -8.96 -3.76 3.13
C LEU A 296 -9.53 -4.84 4.06
N HIS A 297 -8.67 -5.64 4.69
CA HIS A 297 -9.09 -6.58 5.73
C HIS A 297 -9.74 -5.86 6.90
N THR A 298 -9.14 -4.75 7.34
CA THR A 298 -9.71 -3.92 8.41
C THR A 298 -11.00 -3.26 7.93
N SER A 299 -11.02 -2.64 6.75
CA SER A 299 -12.21 -1.98 6.21
C SER A 299 -13.35 -2.94 5.87
N SER A 300 -13.08 -4.24 5.67
CA SER A 300 -14.11 -5.28 5.47
C SER A 300 -15.06 -5.42 6.66
N THR A 301 -14.68 -4.90 7.83
CA THR A 301 -15.53 -4.80 9.02
C THR A 301 -16.48 -3.60 8.99
N LEU A 302 -16.47 -2.81 7.91
CA LEU A 302 -17.16 -1.52 7.78
C LEU A 302 -16.68 -0.42 8.73
N THR A 303 -15.42 -0.50 9.19
CA THR A 303 -14.79 0.62 9.90
C THR A 303 -14.44 1.77 8.95
N ASP A 304 -14.11 2.92 9.53
CA ASP A 304 -13.60 4.09 8.82
C ASP A 304 -12.23 3.86 8.16
N PRO A 305 -11.89 4.63 7.11
CA PRO A 305 -10.62 4.47 6.41
C PRO A 305 -9.42 4.97 7.22
N LEU A 306 -9.58 5.82 8.25
CA LEU A 306 -8.44 6.26 9.08
C LEU A 306 -7.94 5.11 9.97
N SER A 307 -8.84 4.37 10.63
CA SER A 307 -8.54 3.12 11.32
C SER A 307 -7.90 2.11 10.37
N SER A 308 -8.40 2.01 9.14
CA SER A 308 -7.84 1.12 8.11
C SER A 308 -6.45 1.59 7.66
N MET A 309 -6.20 2.90 7.58
CA MET A 309 -4.88 3.48 7.30
C MET A 309 -3.88 3.20 8.41
N VAL A 310 -4.31 3.13 9.68
CA VAL A 310 -3.43 2.70 10.78
C VAL A 310 -2.97 1.25 10.58
N SER A 311 -3.89 0.33 10.25
CA SER A 311 -3.54 -1.05 9.89
C SER A 311 -2.61 -1.11 8.67
N CYS A 312 -2.89 -0.32 7.64
CA CYS A 312 -2.06 -0.18 6.44
C CYS A 312 -0.64 0.25 6.79
N ALA A 313 -0.51 1.32 7.58
CA ALA A 313 0.74 1.92 8.01
C ALA A 313 1.59 0.92 8.82
N MET A 314 0.99 0.25 9.81
CA MET A 314 1.71 -0.69 10.68
C MET A 314 2.11 -1.96 9.93
N SER A 315 1.24 -2.50 9.08
CA SER A 315 1.58 -3.65 8.23
C SER A 315 2.67 -3.29 7.20
N GLY A 316 2.56 -2.10 6.61
CA GLY A 316 3.55 -1.56 5.67
C GLY A 316 4.91 -1.29 6.32
N TYR A 317 4.96 -0.89 7.59
CA TYR A 317 6.21 -0.65 8.31
C TYR A 317 6.92 -1.95 8.78
N GLY A 318 6.27 -3.11 8.65
CA GLY A 318 6.89 -4.40 8.99
C GLY A 318 8.19 -4.67 8.22
N LEU A 319 9.12 -5.39 8.86
CA LEU A 319 10.46 -5.67 8.31
C LEU A 319 10.45 -6.38 6.96
N LEU A 320 9.44 -7.23 6.70
CA LEU A 320 9.28 -7.95 5.43
C LEU A 320 8.53 -7.13 4.36
N HIS A 321 8.30 -5.85 4.61
CA HIS A 321 7.68 -4.91 3.69
C HIS A 321 8.49 -3.59 3.66
N GLY A 322 7.88 -2.43 3.93
CA GLY A 322 8.54 -1.13 3.90
C GLY A 322 9.63 -0.95 4.97
N GLY A 323 9.54 -1.66 6.11
CA GLY A 323 10.57 -1.66 7.13
C GLY A 323 11.92 -2.24 6.68
N ALA A 324 11.95 -2.96 5.56
CA ALA A 324 13.19 -3.42 4.92
C ALA A 324 14.07 -2.23 4.48
N ILE A 325 13.47 -1.07 4.17
CA ILE A 325 14.19 0.15 3.80
C ILE A 325 15.03 0.62 5.00
N ASP A 326 14.42 0.80 6.17
CA ASP A 326 15.14 1.20 7.39
C ASP A 326 16.23 0.19 7.79
N ALA A 327 16.01 -1.11 7.56
CA ALA A 327 17.03 -2.13 7.77
C ALA A 327 18.20 -2.01 6.77
N ALA A 328 17.92 -1.73 5.50
CA ALA A 328 18.94 -1.50 4.49
C ALA A 328 19.78 -0.25 4.78
N TYR A 329 19.14 0.86 5.16
CA TYR A 329 19.87 2.07 5.57
C TYR A 329 20.79 1.83 6.76
N ARG A 330 20.36 1.04 7.75
CA ARG A 330 21.22 0.67 8.89
C ARG A 330 22.39 -0.20 8.45
N GLY A 331 22.14 -1.23 7.66
CA GLY A 331 23.19 -2.08 7.11
C GLY A 331 24.22 -1.29 6.28
N MET A 332 23.77 -0.32 5.49
CA MET A 332 24.67 0.54 4.73
C MET A 332 25.50 1.49 5.60
N ARG A 333 24.97 1.97 6.73
CA ARG A 333 25.78 2.71 7.72
C ARG A 333 26.85 1.81 8.35
N GLU A 334 26.52 0.55 8.65
CA GLU A 334 27.45 -0.41 9.24
C GLU A 334 28.60 -0.79 8.30
N ILE A 335 28.43 -0.66 6.98
CA ILE A 335 29.52 -0.84 6.00
C ILE A 335 30.64 0.20 6.24
N GLY A 336 30.30 1.38 6.76
CA GLY A 336 31.28 2.37 7.23
C GLY A 336 32.01 3.16 6.15
N GLY A 337 31.75 2.90 4.85
CA GLY A 337 32.36 3.66 3.75
C GLY A 337 32.36 2.92 2.41
N VAL A 338 32.59 3.66 1.32
CA VAL A 338 32.60 3.14 -0.07
C VAL A 338 33.72 2.12 -0.29
N GLU A 339 34.84 2.29 0.41
CA GLU A 339 36.02 1.42 0.35
C GLU A 339 35.75 -0.01 0.85
N ASN A 340 34.71 -0.20 1.66
CA ASN A 340 34.32 -1.50 2.20
C ASN A 340 33.32 -2.25 1.30
N VAL A 341 32.78 -1.59 0.26
CA VAL A 341 31.80 -2.20 -0.65
C VAL A 341 32.36 -3.41 -1.41
N PRO A 342 33.59 -3.39 -1.98
CA PRO A 342 34.14 -4.57 -2.64
C PRO A 342 34.15 -5.82 -1.75
N LYS A 343 34.46 -5.66 -0.46
CA LYS A 343 34.45 -6.76 0.53
C LYS A 343 33.04 -7.28 0.80
N LEU A 344 32.03 -6.41 0.83
CA LEU A 344 30.64 -6.84 0.91
C LEU A 344 30.26 -7.68 -0.32
N ILE A 345 30.62 -7.21 -1.51
CA ILE A 345 30.30 -7.89 -2.76
C ILE A 345 30.93 -9.30 -2.80
N GLU A 346 32.18 -9.44 -2.35
CA GLU A 346 32.84 -10.74 -2.22
C GLU A 346 32.06 -11.71 -1.30
N LYS A 347 31.63 -11.25 -0.13
CA LYS A 347 30.81 -12.06 0.79
C LYS A 347 29.49 -12.51 0.16
N VAL A 348 28.84 -11.64 -0.61
CA VAL A 348 27.58 -11.97 -1.32
C VAL A 348 27.83 -13.04 -2.38
N VAL A 349 28.91 -12.91 -3.15
CA VAL A 349 29.30 -13.89 -4.18
C VAL A 349 29.63 -15.24 -3.55
N ASN A 350 30.31 -15.25 -2.40
CA ASN A 350 30.63 -16.43 -1.59
C ASN A 350 29.41 -17.00 -0.84
N LYS A 351 28.24 -16.36 -0.95
CA LYS A 351 26.98 -16.74 -0.28
C LYS A 351 27.06 -16.72 1.25
N GLU A 352 27.99 -15.94 1.81
CA GLU A 352 28.09 -15.70 3.26
C GLU A 352 26.96 -14.77 3.75
N CYS A 353 26.48 -13.88 2.87
CA CYS A 353 25.32 -13.05 3.12
C CYS A 353 24.51 -12.78 1.84
N ARG A 354 23.34 -12.13 1.99
CA ARG A 354 22.52 -11.66 0.86
C ARG A 354 22.63 -10.14 0.74
N LEU A 355 22.65 -9.64 -0.49
CA LEU A 355 22.56 -8.21 -0.77
C LEU A 355 21.10 -7.75 -0.66
N SER A 356 20.77 -7.04 0.41
CA SER A 356 19.42 -6.52 0.63
C SER A 356 19.04 -5.50 -0.46
N GLY A 357 17.81 -5.58 -0.96
CA GLY A 357 17.32 -4.69 -2.01
C GLY A 357 17.78 -5.01 -3.43
N TYR A 358 18.36 -6.20 -3.66
CA TYR A 358 18.65 -6.72 -5.00
C TYR A 358 17.77 -7.94 -5.33
N GLY A 359 17.18 -7.92 -6.54
CA GLY A 359 16.18 -8.88 -7.00
C GLY A 359 14.74 -8.50 -6.61
N HIS A 360 13.76 -9.06 -7.32
CA HIS A 360 12.34 -8.74 -7.11
C HIS A 360 11.46 -9.99 -7.14
N ARG A 361 10.41 -10.04 -6.29
CA ARG A 361 9.51 -11.21 -6.20
C ARG A 361 8.55 -11.33 -7.39
N ILE A 362 8.03 -10.19 -7.86
CA ILE A 362 7.07 -10.08 -8.98
C ILE A 362 7.80 -9.97 -10.33
N TYR A 363 8.76 -9.05 -10.48
CA TYR A 363 9.49 -8.85 -11.71
C TYR A 363 10.57 -9.92 -11.95
N LYS A 364 10.46 -10.62 -13.09
CA LYS A 364 11.54 -11.46 -13.64
C LYS A 364 12.40 -10.72 -14.65
N GLN A 365 11.83 -9.70 -15.27
CA GLN A 365 12.51 -8.71 -16.10
C GLN A 365 12.88 -7.48 -15.27
N VAL A 366 13.54 -6.49 -15.89
CA VAL A 366 13.84 -5.20 -15.26
C VAL A 366 12.54 -4.53 -14.81
N ASP A 367 12.49 -4.10 -13.55
CA ASP A 367 11.36 -3.32 -13.04
C ASP A 367 11.23 -2.00 -13.85
N PRO A 368 10.07 -1.72 -14.47
CA PRO A 368 9.89 -0.53 -15.30
C PRO A 368 10.10 0.78 -14.54
N ARG A 369 9.97 0.77 -13.20
CA ARG A 369 10.17 1.94 -12.33
C ARG A 369 11.66 2.27 -12.17
N ALA A 370 12.56 1.27 -12.27
CA ALA A 370 13.99 1.42 -12.00
C ALA A 370 14.68 2.41 -12.96
N LYS A 371 14.17 2.55 -14.19
CA LYS A 371 14.65 3.58 -15.13
C LYS A 371 14.45 4.99 -14.56
N TYR A 372 13.22 5.32 -14.17
CA TYR A 372 12.86 6.64 -13.69
C TYR A 372 13.51 6.98 -12.34
N VAL A 373 13.68 5.98 -11.47
CA VAL A 373 14.43 6.15 -10.22
C VAL A 373 15.87 6.57 -10.49
N ARG A 374 16.56 5.90 -11.43
CA ARG A 374 17.92 6.26 -11.83
C ARG A 374 18.00 7.66 -12.43
N GLU A 375 17.08 8.01 -13.32
CA GLU A 375 17.03 9.35 -13.90
C GLU A 375 16.90 10.46 -12.84
N MET A 376 16.04 10.26 -11.82
CA MET A 376 15.90 11.22 -10.71
C MET A 376 17.15 11.28 -9.82
N LEU A 377 17.77 10.13 -9.53
CA LEU A 377 19.02 10.10 -8.75
C LEU A 377 20.12 10.83 -9.51
N ASP A 378 20.34 10.50 -10.78
CA ASP A 378 21.32 11.16 -11.63
C ASP A 378 21.07 12.68 -11.68
N GLU A 379 19.82 13.11 -11.84
CA GLU A 379 19.44 14.52 -11.84
C GLU A 379 19.79 15.23 -10.52
N LEU A 380 19.58 14.56 -9.37
CA LEU A 380 19.88 15.11 -8.05
C LEU A 380 21.35 15.04 -7.65
N THR A 381 22.15 14.17 -8.28
CA THR A 381 23.55 13.93 -7.89
C THR A 381 24.57 14.50 -8.87
N ARG A 382 24.19 14.77 -10.14
CA ARG A 382 25.14 15.09 -11.23
C ARG A 382 26.10 16.24 -10.92
N ASP A 383 25.58 17.34 -10.38
CA ASP A 383 26.36 18.57 -10.15
C ASP A 383 26.79 18.73 -8.69
N ARG A 384 26.74 17.63 -7.92
CA ARG A 384 27.10 17.63 -6.50
C ARG A 384 28.37 16.83 -6.27
N ASP A 385 29.20 17.31 -5.35
CA ASP A 385 30.30 16.49 -4.86
C ASP A 385 29.71 15.31 -4.07
N ILE A 386 29.98 14.09 -4.52
CA ILE A 386 29.50 12.87 -3.87
C ILE A 386 29.93 12.81 -2.39
N ARG A 387 31.07 13.42 -2.05
CA ARG A 387 31.61 13.49 -0.68
C ARG A 387 30.77 14.37 0.25
N GLU A 388 29.99 15.28 -0.31
CA GLU A 388 29.06 16.16 0.40
C GLU A 388 27.65 15.56 0.52
N MET A 389 27.44 14.37 -0.03
CA MET A 389 26.17 13.65 0.06
C MET A 389 26.11 12.77 1.32
N ASP A 390 24.91 12.32 1.66
CA ASP A 390 24.70 11.38 2.76
C ASP A 390 25.60 10.13 2.58
N PRO A 391 26.39 9.71 3.60
CA PRO A 391 27.30 8.57 3.48
C PRO A 391 26.61 7.26 3.05
N VAL A 392 25.34 7.07 3.43
CA VAL A 392 24.56 5.89 3.00
C VAL A 392 24.29 5.95 1.50
N LEU A 393 23.98 7.14 0.97
CA LEU A 393 23.78 7.32 -0.46
C LEU A 393 25.05 7.01 -1.25
N GLN A 394 26.22 7.45 -0.75
CA GLN A 394 27.50 7.15 -1.39
C GLN A 394 27.75 5.64 -1.47
N VAL A 395 27.54 4.93 -0.35
CA VAL A 395 27.65 3.46 -0.28
C VAL A 395 26.67 2.77 -1.23
N ALA A 396 25.41 3.24 -1.28
CA ALA A 396 24.39 2.68 -2.16
C ALA A 396 24.74 2.81 -3.66
N LEU A 397 25.25 3.99 -4.06
CA LEU A 397 25.68 4.24 -5.45
C LEU A 397 26.88 3.37 -5.81
N GLU A 398 27.83 3.17 -4.89
CA GLU A 398 28.99 2.30 -5.14
C GLU A 398 28.59 0.81 -5.21
N ILE A 399 27.64 0.36 -4.37
CA ILE A 399 27.04 -0.97 -4.49
C ILE A 399 26.45 -1.16 -5.88
N ASP A 400 25.69 -0.18 -6.38
CA ASP A 400 25.07 -0.28 -7.71
C ASP A 400 26.07 -0.28 -8.85
N ARG A 401 27.10 0.57 -8.77
CA ARG A 401 28.17 0.62 -9.76
C ARG A 401 28.90 -0.72 -9.88
N ILE A 402 29.22 -1.37 -8.75
CA ILE A 402 29.89 -2.68 -8.76
C ILE A 402 28.91 -3.78 -9.18
N ALA A 403 27.73 -3.86 -8.57
CA ALA A 403 26.78 -4.94 -8.83
C ALA A 403 26.28 -4.95 -10.29
N SER A 404 26.08 -3.79 -10.90
CA SER A 404 25.61 -3.66 -12.30
C SER A 404 26.61 -4.19 -13.35
N THR A 405 27.89 -4.29 -13.00
CA THR A 405 28.96 -4.75 -13.91
C THR A 405 29.52 -6.12 -13.52
N HIS A 406 29.30 -6.57 -12.28
CA HIS A 406 29.86 -7.80 -11.75
C HIS A 406 29.14 -9.06 -12.27
N GLU A 407 29.90 -10.00 -12.83
CA GLU A 407 29.42 -11.20 -13.54
C GLU A 407 28.38 -12.01 -12.75
N TYR A 408 28.59 -12.19 -11.44
CA TYR A 408 27.66 -12.91 -10.56
C TYR A 408 26.22 -12.37 -10.61
N PHE A 409 26.06 -11.04 -10.59
CA PHE A 409 24.76 -10.37 -10.55
C PHE A 409 24.12 -10.33 -11.94
N VAL A 410 24.92 -9.98 -12.95
CA VAL A 410 24.48 -9.93 -14.35
C VAL A 410 23.95 -11.29 -14.83
N LYS A 411 24.69 -12.38 -14.57
CA LYS A 411 24.26 -13.74 -14.95
C LYS A 411 22.97 -14.19 -14.26
N ARG A 412 22.64 -13.62 -13.11
CA ARG A 412 21.45 -13.95 -12.31
C ARG A 412 20.31 -12.96 -12.48
N ASN A 413 20.49 -11.94 -13.32
CA ASN A 413 19.58 -10.81 -13.46
C ASN A 413 19.21 -10.16 -12.11
N LEU A 414 20.18 -10.06 -11.19
CA LEU A 414 19.98 -9.43 -9.90
C LEU A 414 20.18 -7.92 -10.03
N GLN A 415 19.09 -7.16 -9.97
CA GLN A 415 19.11 -5.71 -10.09
C GLN A 415 18.57 -5.03 -8.82
N ALA A 416 18.95 -3.77 -8.67
CA ALA A 416 18.40 -2.85 -7.70
C ALA A 416 16.86 -2.86 -7.69
N ASN A 417 16.26 -3.11 -6.53
CA ASN A 417 14.82 -2.97 -6.33
C ASN A 417 14.45 -1.48 -6.36
N ALA A 418 13.47 -1.13 -7.21
CA ALA A 418 12.93 0.22 -7.29
C ALA A 418 12.47 0.75 -5.92
N ASP A 419 11.88 -0.08 -5.04
CA ASP A 419 11.41 0.40 -3.73
C ASP A 419 12.57 0.86 -2.83
N LEU A 420 13.70 0.13 -2.81
CA LEU A 420 14.88 0.55 -2.03
C LEU A 420 15.56 1.75 -2.70
N TYR A 421 15.79 1.69 -4.01
CA TYR A 421 16.49 2.76 -4.72
C TYR A 421 15.68 4.05 -4.82
N GLY A 422 14.36 3.91 -4.92
CA GLY A 422 13.42 5.03 -4.84
C GLY A 422 13.50 5.73 -3.49
N SER A 423 13.81 5.01 -2.41
CA SER A 423 14.03 5.64 -1.10
C SER A 423 15.27 6.55 -1.08
N PHE A 424 16.30 6.25 -1.89
CA PHE A 424 17.49 7.09 -1.98
C PHE A 424 17.22 8.43 -2.65
N VAL A 425 16.14 8.55 -3.44
CA VAL A 425 15.68 9.83 -3.99
C VAL A 425 15.35 10.81 -2.86
N TYR A 426 14.71 10.33 -1.79
CA TYR A 426 14.44 11.17 -0.61
C TYR A 426 15.73 11.64 0.06
N THR A 427 16.69 10.74 0.24
CA THR A 427 18.00 11.07 0.82
C THR A 427 18.78 12.05 -0.07
N ALA A 428 18.70 11.91 -1.39
CA ALA A 428 19.33 12.83 -2.35
C ALA A 428 18.70 14.24 -2.30
N LEU A 429 17.40 14.34 -1.99
CA LEU A 429 16.71 15.61 -1.70
C LEU A 429 17.12 16.22 -0.33
N GLY A 430 17.90 15.51 0.48
CA GLY A 430 18.28 15.94 1.84
C GLY A 430 17.25 15.56 2.90
N ILE A 431 16.25 14.75 2.56
CA ILE A 431 15.25 14.27 3.53
C ILE A 431 15.84 13.09 4.29
N HIS A 432 15.73 13.12 5.62
CA HIS A 432 16.27 12.06 6.47
C HIS A 432 15.63 10.71 6.14
N SER A 433 16.47 9.68 5.95
CA SER A 433 16.05 8.35 5.47
C SER A 433 14.95 7.66 6.28
N GLN A 434 14.86 7.93 7.59
CA GLN A 434 13.77 7.41 8.43
C GLN A 434 12.36 7.87 7.97
N PHE A 435 12.26 8.97 7.22
CA PHE A 435 10.99 9.45 6.67
C PHE A 435 10.58 8.79 5.36
N ALA A 436 11.44 7.96 4.75
CA ALA A 436 11.13 7.34 3.46
C ALA A 436 9.82 6.55 3.49
N THR A 437 9.56 5.82 4.59
CA THR A 437 8.34 5.02 4.75
C THR A 437 7.09 5.88 5.00
N VAL A 438 7.23 7.01 5.71
CA VAL A 438 6.14 7.99 5.89
C VAL A 438 5.78 8.69 4.59
N LEU A 439 6.77 9.11 3.80
CA LEU A 439 6.53 9.71 2.48
C LEU A 439 5.94 8.70 1.51
N ALA A 440 6.38 7.44 1.57
CA ALA A 440 5.75 6.36 0.82
C ALA A 440 4.28 6.16 1.22
N ALA A 441 3.92 6.28 2.51
CA ALA A 441 2.53 6.25 2.95
C ALA A 441 1.71 7.44 2.37
N CYS A 442 2.31 8.64 2.30
CA CYS A 442 1.69 9.81 1.68
C CYS A 442 1.50 9.67 0.16
N SER A 443 2.36 8.89 -0.50
CA SER A 443 2.19 8.50 -1.91
C SER A 443 1.10 7.43 -2.08
N ARG A 444 1.05 6.45 -1.17
CA ARG A 444 0.19 5.27 -1.26
C ARG A 444 -1.27 5.49 -0.86
N VAL A 445 -1.55 6.52 -0.08
CA VAL A 445 -2.92 6.82 0.36
C VAL A 445 -3.87 6.97 -0.84
N SER A 446 -3.43 7.48 -1.99
CA SER A 446 -4.28 7.59 -3.20
C SER A 446 -4.80 6.23 -3.69
N GLY A 447 -3.92 5.25 -3.89
CA GLY A 447 -4.31 3.92 -4.35
C GLY A 447 -5.05 3.10 -3.29
N VAL A 448 -4.68 3.23 -2.02
CA VAL A 448 -5.41 2.56 -0.93
C VAL A 448 -6.85 3.10 -0.82
N MET A 449 -7.03 4.42 -0.92
CA MET A 449 -8.36 5.03 -0.94
C MET A 449 -9.15 4.70 -2.21
N ALA A 450 -8.49 4.52 -3.36
CA ALA A 450 -9.15 4.00 -4.55
C ALA A 450 -9.72 2.59 -4.32
N HIS A 451 -8.94 1.70 -3.68
CA HIS A 451 -9.41 0.36 -3.34
C HIS A 451 -10.53 0.36 -2.29
N TRP A 452 -10.48 1.29 -1.34
CA TRP A 452 -11.55 1.49 -0.36
C TRP A 452 -12.85 1.92 -1.04
N LYS A 453 -12.78 2.91 -1.93
CA LYS A 453 -13.93 3.39 -2.71
C LYS A 453 -14.57 2.25 -3.50
N GLU A 454 -13.76 1.47 -4.24
CA GLU A 454 -14.23 0.30 -4.98
C GLU A 454 -14.94 -0.74 -4.08
N GLN A 455 -14.50 -0.88 -2.82
CA GLN A 455 -15.17 -1.75 -1.84
C GLN A 455 -16.51 -1.17 -1.37
N THR A 456 -16.60 0.15 -1.15
CA THR A 456 -17.82 0.83 -0.68
C THR A 456 -18.96 0.88 -1.70
N GLU A 457 -18.63 0.67 -2.98
CA GLU A 457 -19.57 0.60 -4.10
C GLU A 457 -20.25 -0.79 -4.21
N ARG A 458 -19.72 -1.79 -3.51
CA ARG A 458 -20.22 -3.18 -3.52
C ARG A 458 -20.99 -3.48 -2.23
N ALA A 459 -21.71 -4.61 -2.22
CA ALA A 459 -22.28 -5.12 -0.98
C ALA A 459 -21.16 -5.41 0.03
N PRO A 460 -21.34 -5.06 1.32
CA PRO A 460 -20.37 -5.38 2.37
C PRO A 460 -20.03 -6.87 2.41
N ASP A 461 -18.74 -7.19 2.41
CA ASP A 461 -18.23 -8.56 2.53
C ASP A 461 -17.09 -8.61 3.56
N LEU A 462 -17.30 -9.37 4.63
CA LEU A 462 -16.35 -9.48 5.74
C LEU A 462 -15.24 -10.47 5.36
N TRP A 463 -13.98 -10.00 5.38
CA TRP A 463 -12.84 -10.86 5.11
C TRP A 463 -12.54 -11.74 6.33
N ARG A 464 -12.98 -12.99 6.29
CA ARG A 464 -12.83 -13.95 7.38
C ARG A 464 -12.21 -15.27 6.90
N PRO A 465 -10.87 -15.35 6.78
CA PRO A 465 -10.21 -16.55 6.30
C PRO A 465 -10.43 -17.75 7.22
N LEU A 466 -10.37 -18.95 6.63
CA LEU A 466 -10.43 -20.22 7.35
C LEU A 466 -9.03 -20.66 7.79
N GLN A 467 -8.99 -21.60 8.73
CA GLN A 467 -7.79 -22.36 9.09
C GLN A 467 -8.02 -23.87 8.97
N VAL A 468 -6.94 -24.63 8.81
CA VAL A 468 -6.93 -26.09 8.97
C VAL A 468 -6.32 -26.39 10.34
N TYR A 469 -7.11 -26.99 11.23
CA TYR A 469 -6.64 -27.32 12.57
C TYR A 469 -5.74 -28.55 12.54
N VAL A 470 -4.50 -28.41 12.99
CA VAL A 470 -3.52 -29.50 13.15
C VAL A 470 -3.26 -29.65 14.65
N PRO A 471 -3.78 -30.69 15.31
CA PRO A 471 -3.49 -30.93 16.72
C PRO A 471 -2.02 -31.33 16.90
N ASN A 472 -1.46 -30.98 18.07
CA ASN A 472 -0.14 -31.43 18.50
C ASN A 472 -0.10 -32.95 18.71
#